data_AF-A0A3E2NXG2-F1
#
_entry.id   AF-A0A3E2NXG2-F1
#
_cell.length_a   1.000
_cell.length_b   1.000
_cell.length_c   1.000
_cell.angle_alpha   90.00
_cell.angle_beta   90.00
_cell.angle_gamma   90.00
#
_symmetry.space_group_name_H-M   'P 1'
#
loop_
_entity.id
_entity.type
_entity.pdbx_description
1 polymer ?
#
loop_
_entity_poly.entity_id
_entity_poly.type
_entity_poly.pdbx_seq_one_letter_code
_entity_poly.pdbx_strand_id
1 'polypeptide(L)'
;MSTQNTLIIPDTLKRYEDIAANIKPERIKVFIQKAQELDLKPFLGYALYYDLIKHLEADGTLSEGTPQHYKDLLNGSEYLDEQGYIVLHQGLQPVLAYFTFARFIEADAIHYTATGPVTKRYDNADALPAKDVVKLVQQQRSTANAYTNEVERFLLDHKEQFPIWHYNQKNKTARQAGPRIRGVDRTDLFLQDDYNIDPLIPELFN
;
A
#
# COMPACT_ATOMS: atom_id res chain seq x y z
N MET A 1 20.30 15.59 11.90
CA MET A 1 19.11 14.75 11.70
C MET A 1 18.55 15.10 10.33
N SER A 2 18.49 14.16 9.38
CA SER A 2 17.81 14.39 8.11
C SER A 2 16.31 14.46 8.40
N THR A 3 15.72 15.64 8.23
CA THR A 3 14.26 15.82 8.23
C THR A 3 13.74 15.06 7.02
N GLN A 4 13.02 13.96 7.26
CA GLN A 4 12.43 13.18 6.17
C GLN A 4 11.11 13.85 5.78
N ASN A 5 10.98 14.25 4.51
CA ASN A 5 9.77 14.90 4.00
C ASN A 5 8.62 13.89 3.94
N THR A 6 7.60 14.09 4.78
CA THR A 6 6.37 13.30 4.79
C THR A 6 5.24 14.07 4.10
N LEU A 7 4.51 13.42 3.19
CA LEU A 7 3.37 13.98 2.45
C LEU A 7 2.13 14.21 3.32
N ILE A 8 2.06 13.58 4.49
CA ILE A 8 1.02 13.82 5.50
C ILE A 8 1.62 13.90 6.89
N ILE A 9 0.91 14.61 7.79
CA ILE A 9 1.25 14.71 9.21
C ILE A 9 0.25 13.93 10.07
N PRO A 10 0.60 13.57 11.33
CA PRO A 10 -0.32 12.83 12.20
C PRO A 10 -1.70 13.47 12.38
N ASP A 11 -1.81 14.80 12.36
CA ASP A 11 -3.11 15.48 12.46
C ASP A 11 -3.99 15.29 11.22
N THR A 12 -3.40 15.04 10.05
CA THR A 12 -4.17 14.69 8.84
C THR A 12 -4.88 13.34 8.99
N LEU A 13 -4.29 12.41 9.73
CA LEU A 13 -4.87 11.07 9.94
C LEU A 13 -6.17 11.11 10.75
N LYS A 14 -6.29 12.06 11.68
CA LYS A 14 -7.50 12.23 12.52
C LYS A 14 -8.75 12.60 11.71
N ARG A 15 -8.59 13.03 10.45
CA ARG A 15 -9.72 13.27 9.53
C ARG A 15 -10.32 11.98 8.97
N TYR A 16 -9.57 10.88 9.00
CA TYR A 16 -9.96 9.62 8.34
C TYR A 16 -10.27 8.50 9.32
N GLU A 17 -9.64 8.46 10.49
CA GLU A 17 -9.88 7.46 11.52
C GLU A 17 -9.74 8.06 12.93
N ASP A 18 -10.41 7.43 13.89
CA ASP A 18 -10.28 7.79 15.30
C ASP A 18 -9.01 7.18 15.90
N ILE A 19 -8.10 8.05 16.36
CA ILE A 19 -6.83 7.64 16.96
C ILE A 19 -6.92 7.87 18.46
N ALA A 20 -6.80 6.80 19.23
CA ALA A 20 -6.78 6.88 20.68
C ALA A 20 -5.72 7.87 21.18
N ALA A 21 -6.12 8.76 22.10
CA ALA A 21 -5.28 9.86 22.58
C ALA A 21 -3.96 9.42 23.25
N ASN A 22 -3.85 8.15 23.65
CA ASN A 22 -2.65 7.58 24.26
C ASN A 22 -1.58 7.16 23.24
N ILE A 23 -1.87 7.20 21.93
CA ILE A 23 -0.89 6.88 20.89
C ILE A 23 -0.02 8.11 20.63
N LYS A 24 1.27 8.00 20.93
CA LYS A 24 2.26 9.06 20.69
C LYS A 24 2.39 9.39 19.19
N PRO A 25 2.35 10.67 18.77
CA PRO A 25 2.48 11.05 17.36
C PRO A 25 3.76 10.55 16.69
N GLU A 26 4.87 10.45 17.43
CA GLU A 26 6.15 9.96 16.93
C GLU A 26 6.06 8.51 16.47
N ARG A 27 5.24 7.69 17.14
CA ARG A 27 5.00 6.32 16.75
C ARG A 27 4.27 6.25 15.42
N ILE A 28 3.30 7.14 15.21
CA ILE A 28 2.51 7.21 13.98
C ILE A 28 3.37 7.68 12.80
N LYS A 29 4.27 8.65 13.01
CA LYS A 29 5.20 9.14 11.98
C LYS A 29 6.01 8.03 11.33
N VAL A 30 6.44 7.02 12.09
CA VAL A 30 7.15 5.85 11.54
C VAL A 30 6.29 5.08 10.55
N PHE A 31 4.99 4.95 10.82
CA PHE A 31 4.06 4.25 9.93
C PHE A 31 3.67 5.08 8.71
N ILE A 32 3.58 6.41 8.85
CA ILE A 32 3.43 7.34 7.72
C ILE A 32 4.59 7.16 6.75
N GLN A 33 5.82 7.15 7.26
CA GLN A 33 7.01 6.96 6.43
C GLN A 33 7.00 5.59 5.73
N LYS A 34 6.64 4.53 6.45
CA LYS A 34 6.51 3.19 5.86
C LYS A 34 5.46 3.16 4.75
N ALA A 35 4.30 3.77 4.95
CA ALA A 35 3.25 3.82 3.94
C ALA A 35 3.70 4.59 2.69
N GLN A 36 4.39 5.71 2.89
CA GLN A 36 4.94 6.51 1.80
C GLN A 36 5.97 5.73 0.96
N GLU A 37 6.91 5.04 1.60
CA GLU A 37 7.98 4.31 0.89
C GLU A 37 7.51 2.98 0.28
N LEU A 38 6.64 2.25 0.97
CA LEU A 38 6.31 0.87 0.61
C LEU A 38 4.99 0.73 -0.16
N ASP A 39 4.09 1.71 -0.07
CA ASP A 39 2.81 1.70 -0.79
C ASP A 39 2.76 2.79 -1.86
N LEU A 40 2.97 4.05 -1.46
CA LEU A 40 2.76 5.19 -2.34
C LEU A 40 3.84 5.33 -3.41
N LYS A 41 5.12 5.25 -3.03
CA LYS A 41 6.23 5.40 -3.96
C LYS A 41 6.21 4.34 -5.09
N PRO A 42 5.93 3.05 -4.83
CA PRO A 42 5.69 2.08 -5.89
C PRO A 42 4.50 2.47 -6.78
N PHE A 43 3.41 3.00 -6.21
CA PHE A 43 2.23 3.41 -6.98
C PHE A 43 2.50 4.56 -7.95
N LEU A 44 3.13 5.64 -7.48
CA LEU A 44 3.44 6.81 -8.32
C LEU A 44 4.61 6.56 -9.27
N GLY A 45 5.49 5.62 -8.92
CA GLY A 45 6.78 5.46 -9.57
C GLY A 45 7.79 6.50 -9.06
N TYR A 46 9.08 6.18 -9.17
CA TYR A 46 10.14 7.01 -8.60
C TYR A 46 10.14 8.44 -9.15
N ALA A 47 9.88 8.62 -10.45
CA ALA A 47 9.97 9.92 -11.12
C ALA A 47 8.93 10.90 -10.56
N LEU A 48 7.64 10.55 -10.65
CA LEU A 48 6.55 11.38 -10.13
C LEU A 48 6.66 11.56 -8.61
N TYR A 49 7.00 10.49 -7.88
CA TYR A 49 7.16 10.56 -6.44
C TYR A 49 8.23 11.60 -6.05
N TYR A 50 9.42 11.54 -6.64
CA TYR A 50 10.48 12.49 -6.31
C TYR A 50 10.16 13.91 -6.78
N ASP A 51 9.45 14.07 -7.89
CA ASP A 51 9.04 15.40 -8.33
C ASP A 51 8.04 16.04 -7.36
N LEU A 52 7.05 15.26 -6.89
CA LEU A 52 6.12 15.69 -5.86
C LEU A 52 6.82 16.07 -4.54
N ILE A 53 7.79 15.27 -4.09
CA ILE A 53 8.52 15.52 -2.83
C ILE A 53 9.33 16.83 -2.89
N LYS A 54 9.83 17.26 -4.06
CA LYS A 54 10.55 18.54 -4.18
C LYS A 54 9.69 19.76 -3.90
N HIS A 55 8.38 19.62 -4.05
CA HIS A 55 7.41 20.68 -3.77
C HIS A 55 6.97 20.73 -2.31
N LEU A 56 7.45 19.81 -1.46
CA LEU A 56 7.18 19.80 -0.03
C LEU A 56 8.11 20.72 0.75
N GLU A 57 7.50 21.47 1.65
CA GLU A 57 8.16 22.20 2.72
C GLU A 57 8.56 21.27 3.88
N ALA A 58 9.39 21.78 4.79
CA ALA A 58 9.90 21.03 5.93
C ALA A 58 8.81 20.55 6.92
N ASP A 59 7.61 21.16 6.87
CA ASP A 59 6.46 20.82 7.70
C ASP A 59 5.52 19.77 7.05
N GLY A 60 5.84 19.32 5.83
CA GLY A 60 5.02 18.38 5.08
C GLY A 60 3.84 19.01 4.32
N THR A 61 3.80 20.34 4.22
CA THR A 61 2.86 21.06 3.35
C THR A 61 3.50 21.34 1.99
N LEU A 62 2.67 21.61 0.97
CA LEU A 62 3.18 22.01 -0.34
C LEU A 62 3.53 23.49 -0.35
N SER A 63 4.68 23.83 -0.93
CA SER A 63 5.13 25.22 -1.12
C SER A 63 4.08 26.05 -1.87
N GLU A 64 3.97 27.35 -1.57
CA GLU A 64 2.96 28.21 -2.21
C GLU A 64 3.09 28.23 -3.74
N GLY A 65 4.33 28.18 -4.24
CA GLY A 65 4.67 28.13 -5.66
C GLY A 65 4.45 26.79 -6.35
N THR A 66 3.94 25.78 -5.63
CA THR A 66 3.63 24.47 -6.21
C THR A 66 2.55 24.60 -7.29
N PRO A 67 2.74 24.01 -8.48
CA PRO A 67 1.71 23.94 -9.50
C PRO A 67 0.38 23.36 -9.01
N GLN A 68 -0.74 23.88 -9.52
CA GLN A 68 -2.08 23.49 -9.04
C GLN A 68 -2.34 21.99 -9.15
N HIS A 69 -1.93 21.35 -10.25
CA HIS A 69 -2.13 19.92 -10.45
C HIS A 69 -1.47 19.06 -9.35
N TYR A 70 -0.35 19.49 -8.75
CA TYR A 70 0.25 18.80 -7.61
C TYR A 70 -0.51 19.01 -6.31
N LYS A 71 -1.09 20.21 -6.11
CA LYS A 71 -1.99 20.50 -4.99
C LYS A 71 -3.25 19.64 -5.08
N ASP A 72 -3.82 19.52 -6.28
CA ASP A 72 -5.00 18.70 -6.56
C ASP A 72 -4.70 17.19 -6.41
N LEU A 73 -3.53 16.74 -6.88
CA LEU A 73 -3.08 15.36 -6.70
C LEU A 73 -2.99 14.98 -5.21
N LEU A 74 -2.43 15.87 -4.37
CA LEU A 74 -2.24 15.59 -2.95
C LEU A 74 -3.54 15.72 -2.14
N ASN A 75 -4.23 16.86 -2.29
CA ASN A 75 -5.35 17.25 -1.43
C ASN A 75 -6.72 16.84 -1.97
N GLY A 76 -6.79 16.45 -3.25
CA GLY A 76 -8.04 16.22 -3.95
C GLY A 76 -8.58 17.48 -4.61
N SER A 77 -9.47 17.28 -5.58
CA SER A 77 -10.19 18.33 -6.29
C SER A 77 -11.43 17.78 -6.97
N GLU A 78 -12.33 18.68 -7.35
CA GLU A 78 -13.39 18.39 -8.31
C GLU A 78 -12.92 18.81 -9.71
N TYR A 79 -13.14 17.96 -10.70
CA TYR A 79 -12.78 18.24 -12.09
C TYR A 79 -13.83 17.67 -13.04
N LEU A 80 -13.77 18.10 -14.30
CA LEU A 80 -14.60 17.53 -15.36
C LEU A 80 -13.81 16.46 -16.08
N ASP A 81 -14.38 15.27 -16.22
CA ASP A 81 -13.79 14.21 -17.05
C ASP A 81 -13.89 14.55 -18.56
N GLU A 82 -13.26 13.72 -19.39
CA GLU A 82 -13.29 13.88 -20.85
C GLU A 82 -14.73 13.87 -21.42
N GLN A 83 -15.70 13.33 -20.68
CA GLN A 83 -17.11 13.25 -21.04
C GLN A 83 -17.96 14.40 -20.47
N GLY A 84 -17.36 15.29 -19.68
CA GLY A 84 -18.01 16.46 -19.08
C GLY A 84 -18.77 16.18 -17.78
N TYR A 85 -18.54 15.04 -17.12
CA TYR A 85 -19.11 14.75 -15.80
C TYR A 85 -18.20 15.29 -14.69
N ILE A 86 -18.82 15.78 -13.62
CA ILE A 86 -18.09 16.17 -12.40
C ILE A 86 -17.60 14.91 -11.71
N VAL A 87 -16.29 14.81 -11.55
CA VAL A 87 -15.61 13.76 -10.81
C VAL A 87 -14.97 14.35 -9.57
N LEU A 88 -15.26 13.75 -8.42
CA LEU A 88 -14.62 14.06 -7.16
C LEU A 88 -13.40 13.16 -6.96
N HIS A 89 -12.22 13.76 -6.88
CA HIS A 89 -10.98 13.09 -6.53
C HIS A 89 -10.57 13.52 -5.12
N GLN A 90 -10.34 12.56 -4.23
CA GLN A 90 -10.07 12.83 -2.81
C GLN A 90 -8.58 13.01 -2.47
N GLY A 91 -7.69 12.83 -3.44
CA GLY A 91 -6.26 13.04 -3.27
C GLY A 91 -5.48 11.84 -2.71
N LEU A 92 -4.18 12.06 -2.50
CA LEU A 92 -3.26 11.08 -1.91
C LEU A 92 -3.31 11.03 -0.38
N GLN A 93 -3.88 12.05 0.28
CA GLN A 93 -4.05 12.06 1.74
C GLN A 93 -4.82 10.85 2.29
N PRO A 94 -6.03 10.50 1.79
CA PRO A 94 -6.74 9.31 2.27
C PRO A 94 -5.96 8.02 1.97
N VAL A 95 -5.31 7.93 0.80
CA VAL A 95 -4.47 6.76 0.43
C VAL A 95 -3.40 6.51 1.49
N LEU A 96 -2.62 7.55 1.81
CA LEU A 96 -1.58 7.46 2.83
C LEU A 96 -2.16 7.19 4.21
N ALA A 97 -3.31 7.77 4.54
CA ALA A 97 -3.94 7.56 5.83
C ALA A 97 -4.30 6.09 6.06
N TYR A 98 -5.08 5.50 5.16
CA TYR A 98 -5.52 4.11 5.30
C TYR A 98 -4.37 3.11 5.20
N PHE A 99 -3.34 3.36 4.37
CA PHE A 99 -2.13 2.53 4.39
C PHE A 99 -1.33 2.67 5.69
N THR A 100 -1.25 3.87 6.26
CA THR A 100 -0.61 4.11 7.57
C THR A 100 -1.32 3.30 8.65
N PHE A 101 -2.66 3.32 8.67
CA PHE A 101 -3.44 2.56 9.65
C PHE A 101 -3.30 1.05 9.48
N ALA A 102 -3.35 0.54 8.25
CA ALA A 102 -3.10 -0.88 7.99
C ALA A 102 -1.76 -1.34 8.59
N ARG A 103 -0.69 -0.55 8.38
CA ARG A 103 0.65 -0.85 8.91
C ARG A 103 0.74 -0.66 10.42
N PHE A 104 0.06 0.33 10.96
CA PHE A 104 0.00 0.57 12.40
C PHE A 104 -0.65 -0.61 13.13
N ILE A 105 -1.81 -1.09 12.65
CA ILE A 105 -2.54 -2.22 13.23
C ILE A 105 -1.72 -3.51 13.13
N GLU A 106 -1.12 -3.77 11.96
CA GLU A 106 -0.26 -4.93 11.74
C GLU A 106 0.93 -4.97 12.72
N ALA A 107 1.51 -3.81 13.03
CA ALA A 107 2.65 -3.70 13.93
C ALA A 107 2.28 -3.56 15.41
N ASP A 108 1.14 -2.96 15.78
CA ASP A 108 0.73 -2.87 17.20
C ASP A 108 0.30 -4.23 17.77
N ALA A 109 -0.06 -5.18 16.90
CA ALA A 109 -0.31 -6.56 17.31
C ALA A 109 0.93 -7.29 17.86
N ILE A 110 2.14 -6.85 17.50
CA ILE A 110 3.41 -7.52 17.80
C ILE A 110 4.37 -6.57 18.53
N HIS A 111 4.67 -6.87 19.79
CA HIS A 111 5.67 -6.12 20.57
C HIS A 111 6.98 -6.89 20.63
N TYR A 112 8.07 -6.27 20.17
CA TYR A 112 9.40 -6.83 20.36
C TYR A 112 9.89 -6.53 21.78
N THR A 113 10.05 -7.57 22.60
CA THR A 113 10.66 -7.49 23.94
C THR A 113 12.07 -8.06 23.92
N ALA A 114 12.85 -7.84 24.99
CA ALA A 114 14.21 -8.38 25.11
C ALA A 114 14.27 -9.92 24.97
N THR A 115 13.17 -10.61 25.21
CA THR A 115 13.04 -12.07 25.12
C THR A 115 12.38 -12.55 23.82
N GLY A 116 12.04 -11.65 22.90
CA GLY A 116 11.39 -11.96 21.62
C GLY A 116 10.04 -11.25 21.41
N PRO A 117 9.38 -11.49 20.26
CA PRO A 117 8.08 -10.88 19.95
C PRO A 117 6.96 -11.48 20.83
N VAL A 118 6.16 -10.62 21.47
CA VAL A 118 4.99 -10.98 22.27
C VAL A 118 3.73 -10.30 21.73
N THR A 119 2.58 -10.95 21.88
CA THR A 119 1.28 -10.34 21.59
C THR A 119 0.75 -9.61 22.82
N LYS A 120 0.18 -8.43 22.63
CA LYS A 120 -0.48 -7.67 23.71
C LYS A 120 -1.61 -8.50 24.32
N ARG A 121 -1.55 -8.73 25.63
CA ARG A 121 -2.70 -9.16 26.44
C ARG A 121 -3.04 -8.01 27.37
N TYR A 122 -4.28 -7.56 27.37
CA TYR A 122 -4.77 -6.63 28.39
C TYR A 122 -5.46 -7.45 29.47
N ASP A 123 -5.12 -7.23 30.73
CA ASP A 123 -5.66 -8.01 31.85
C ASP A 123 -7.18 -7.82 32.06
N ASN A 124 -7.78 -6.80 31.43
CA ASN A 124 -9.20 -6.45 31.55
C ASN A 124 -9.94 -6.33 30.20
N ALA A 125 -9.33 -6.74 29.08
CA ALA A 125 -9.98 -6.73 27.77
C ALA A 125 -9.52 -7.91 26.93
N ASP A 126 -10.47 -8.65 26.37
CA ASP A 126 -10.16 -9.75 25.45
C ASP A 126 -9.42 -9.19 24.23
N ALA A 127 -8.15 -9.57 24.08
CA ALA A 127 -7.38 -9.21 22.91
C ALA A 127 -8.05 -9.80 21.66
N LEU A 128 -8.19 -8.99 20.61
CA LEU A 128 -8.73 -9.46 19.32
C LEU A 128 -7.91 -10.68 18.84
N PRO A 129 -8.58 -11.76 18.39
CA PRO A 129 -7.87 -12.92 17.87
C PRO A 129 -7.12 -12.52 16.60
N ALA A 130 -5.96 -13.15 16.35
CA ALA A 130 -5.08 -12.79 15.22
C ALA A 130 -5.81 -12.78 13.87
N LYS A 131 -6.80 -13.66 13.67
CA LYS A 131 -7.64 -13.69 12.47
C LYS A 131 -8.41 -12.38 12.25
N ASP A 132 -8.93 -11.77 13.31
CA ASP A 132 -9.70 -10.54 13.21
C ASP A 132 -8.80 -9.32 13.03
N VAL A 133 -7.58 -9.34 13.58
CA VAL A 133 -6.53 -8.35 13.25
C VAL A 133 -6.21 -8.38 11.75
N VAL A 134 -6.01 -9.57 11.17
CA VAL A 134 -5.74 -9.71 9.72
C VAL A 134 -6.90 -9.17 8.89
N LYS A 135 -8.15 -9.45 9.28
CA LYS A 135 -9.34 -8.89 8.60
C LYS A 135 -9.35 -7.37 8.66
N LEU A 136 -9.06 -6.78 9.82
CA LEU A 136 -9.03 -5.33 9.98
C LEU A 136 -7.94 -4.69 9.13
N VAL A 137 -6.72 -5.25 9.14
CA VAL A 137 -5.63 -4.81 8.25
C VAL A 137 -6.06 -4.89 6.78
N GLN A 138 -6.73 -5.98 6.39
CA GLN A 138 -7.19 -6.15 5.01
C GLN A 138 -8.30 -5.15 4.63
N GLN A 139 -9.21 -4.83 5.55
CA GLN A 139 -10.22 -3.81 5.36
C GLN A 139 -9.57 -2.44 5.09
N GLN A 140 -8.61 -2.05 5.94
CA GLN A 140 -7.87 -0.79 5.81
C GLN A 140 -7.11 -0.71 4.47
N ARG A 141 -6.42 -1.80 4.08
CA ARG A 141 -5.78 -1.91 2.76
C ARG A 141 -6.78 -1.84 1.61
N SER A 142 -7.96 -2.44 1.75
CA SER A 142 -9.00 -2.39 0.72
C SER A 142 -9.50 -0.96 0.51
N THR A 143 -9.76 -0.23 1.58
CA THR A 143 -10.15 1.18 1.54
C THR A 143 -9.07 2.04 0.89
N ALA A 144 -7.79 1.87 1.30
CA ALA A 144 -6.67 2.58 0.69
C ALA A 144 -6.58 2.34 -0.83
N ASN A 145 -6.81 1.10 -1.27
CA ASN A 145 -6.80 0.75 -2.69
C ASN A 145 -7.96 1.37 -3.47
N ALA A 146 -9.13 1.55 -2.86
CA ALA A 146 -10.26 2.24 -3.50
C ALA A 146 -9.87 3.69 -3.85
N TYR A 147 -9.36 4.44 -2.88
CA TYR A 147 -8.84 5.80 -3.12
C TYR A 147 -7.66 5.83 -4.10
N THR A 148 -6.81 4.80 -4.07
CA THR A 148 -5.70 4.69 -5.03
C THR A 148 -6.22 4.55 -6.46
N ASN A 149 -7.34 3.84 -6.67
CA ASN A 149 -7.95 3.71 -7.99
C ASN A 149 -8.55 5.04 -8.48
N GLU A 150 -9.10 5.86 -7.57
CA GLU A 150 -9.54 7.22 -7.89
C GLU A 150 -8.36 8.10 -8.32
N VAL A 151 -7.25 8.04 -7.59
CA VAL A 151 -6.02 8.76 -7.96
C VAL A 151 -5.47 8.26 -9.31
N GLU A 152 -5.51 6.95 -9.54
CA GLU A 152 -5.09 6.35 -10.82
C GLU A 152 -5.94 6.91 -11.98
N ARG A 153 -7.25 7.07 -11.78
CA ARG A 153 -8.14 7.70 -12.75
C ARG A 153 -7.80 9.18 -12.95
N PHE A 154 -7.60 9.94 -11.87
CA PHE A 154 -7.20 11.35 -11.94
C PHE A 154 -5.92 11.55 -12.76
N LEU A 155 -4.91 10.71 -12.54
CA LEU A 155 -3.63 10.76 -13.27
C LEU A 155 -3.79 10.40 -14.76
N LEU A 156 -4.72 9.52 -15.10
CA LEU A 156 -5.05 9.18 -16.49
C LEU A 156 -5.77 10.33 -17.20
N ASP A 157 -6.77 10.92 -16.55
CA ASP A 157 -7.55 12.05 -17.07
C ASP A 157 -6.65 13.29 -17.27
N HIS A 158 -5.63 13.46 -16.43
CA HIS A 158 -4.67 14.57 -16.49
C HIS A 158 -3.28 14.16 -17.01
N LYS A 159 -3.21 13.18 -17.92
CA LYS A 159 -1.94 12.65 -18.47
C LYS A 159 -0.99 13.73 -19.03
N GLU A 160 -1.55 14.81 -19.58
CA GLU A 160 -0.78 15.94 -20.13
C GLU A 160 -0.07 16.74 -19.04
N GLN A 161 -0.66 16.81 -17.83
CA GLN A 161 -0.08 17.47 -16.66
C GLN A 161 0.91 16.56 -15.93
N PHE A 162 0.79 15.24 -16.09
CA PHE A 162 1.66 14.23 -15.47
C PHE A 162 2.41 13.36 -16.49
N PRO A 163 3.22 13.95 -17.41
CA PRO A 163 3.88 13.19 -18.47
C PRO A 163 4.94 12.19 -17.94
N ILE A 164 5.46 12.44 -16.74
CA ILE A 164 6.45 11.59 -16.05
C ILE A 164 5.79 10.41 -15.31
N TRP A 165 4.46 10.40 -15.19
CA TRP A 165 3.76 9.27 -14.63
C TRP A 165 3.61 8.18 -15.69
N HIS A 166 4.07 6.98 -15.35
CA HIS A 166 3.94 5.83 -16.23
C HIS A 166 3.08 4.78 -15.56
N TYR A 167 2.01 4.39 -16.26
CA TYR A 167 1.18 3.29 -15.83
C TYR A 167 2.01 2.02 -15.77
N ASN A 168 2.28 1.52 -14.57
CA ASN A 168 2.97 0.25 -14.40
C ASN A 168 1.96 -0.81 -13.97
N GLN A 169 1.66 -1.77 -14.85
CA GLN A 169 0.81 -2.92 -14.52
C GLN A 169 1.33 -3.71 -13.31
N LYS A 170 2.63 -3.63 -13.01
CA LYS A 170 3.21 -4.19 -11.78
C LYS A 170 2.79 -3.41 -10.52
N ASN A 171 2.35 -2.16 -10.61
CA ASN A 171 1.83 -1.41 -9.46
C ASN A 171 0.57 -2.05 -8.91
N LYS A 172 -0.30 -2.61 -9.75
CA LYS A 172 -1.52 -3.32 -9.31
C LYS A 172 -1.20 -4.61 -8.54
N THR A 173 -0.07 -5.25 -8.83
CA THR A 173 0.36 -6.51 -8.21
C THR A 173 1.38 -6.35 -7.07
N ALA A 174 2.16 -5.26 -7.07
CA ALA A 174 3.11 -4.90 -6.01
C ALA A 174 2.41 -4.38 -4.73
N ARG A 175 1.19 -3.84 -4.86
CA ARG A 175 0.30 -3.44 -3.76
C ARG A 175 -0.17 -4.63 -2.88
N GLN A 176 0.23 -5.87 -3.21
CA GLN A 176 -0.17 -7.11 -2.53
C GLN A 176 1.02 -7.89 -1.93
N ALA A 177 2.00 -7.23 -1.31
CA ALA A 177 3.01 -7.94 -0.52
C ALA A 177 2.38 -8.49 0.80
N GLY A 178 1.50 -9.48 0.66
CA GLY A 178 0.97 -10.31 1.72
C GLY A 178 1.10 -11.78 1.31
N PRO A 179 1.07 -12.74 2.26
CA PRO A 179 1.16 -14.15 1.95
C PRO A 179 0.10 -14.55 0.91
N ARG A 180 0.54 -14.93 -0.28
CA ARG A 180 -0.35 -15.45 -1.32
C ARG A 180 -0.57 -16.93 -1.06
N ILE A 181 -1.71 -17.27 -0.45
CA ILE A 181 -2.19 -18.64 -0.50
C ILE A 181 -2.76 -18.86 -1.89
N ARG A 182 -1.96 -19.46 -2.78
CA ARG A 182 -2.47 -20.04 -4.02
C ARG A 182 -3.04 -21.41 -3.67
N GLY A 183 -4.25 -21.70 -4.14
CA GLY A 183 -4.73 -23.08 -4.16
C GLY A 183 -3.77 -23.89 -5.02
N VAL A 184 -3.12 -24.90 -4.44
CA VAL A 184 -2.42 -25.91 -5.22
C VAL A 184 -3.52 -26.79 -5.79
N ASP A 185 -3.66 -26.80 -7.11
CA ASP A 185 -4.54 -27.76 -7.76
C ASP A 185 -3.94 -29.16 -7.58
N ARG A 186 -4.72 -30.11 -7.06
CA ARG A 186 -4.21 -31.46 -6.73
C ARG A 186 -3.79 -32.26 -7.95
N THR A 187 -4.18 -31.81 -9.14
CA THR A 187 -3.85 -32.40 -10.43
C THR A 187 -2.38 -32.26 -10.82
N ASP A 188 -1.67 -31.26 -10.28
CA ASP A 188 -0.24 -31.05 -10.59
C ASP A 188 0.70 -32.00 -9.82
N LEU A 189 0.18 -32.74 -8.85
CA LEU A 189 0.95 -33.70 -8.04
C LEU A 189 0.99 -35.12 -8.64
N PHE A 190 0.28 -35.35 -9.75
CA PHE A 190 0.22 -36.65 -10.42
C PHE A 190 0.61 -36.54 -11.90
N LEU A 191 1.70 -35.82 -12.20
CA LEU A 191 2.42 -36.10 -13.44
C LEU A 191 2.92 -37.55 -13.34
N GLN A 192 2.23 -38.42 -14.08
CA GLN A 192 2.52 -39.83 -14.26
C GLN A 192 4.00 -40.01 -14.60
N ASP A 193 4.68 -40.82 -13.79
CA ASP A 193 5.94 -41.47 -14.16
C ASP A 193 5.67 -42.50 -15.27
N ASP A 194 5.34 -42.04 -16.47
CA ASP A 194 5.34 -42.89 -17.67
C ASP A 194 6.78 -42.93 -18.20
N TYR A 195 7.63 -43.71 -17.51
CA TYR A 195 8.90 -44.16 -18.09
C TYR A 195 8.58 -45.02 -19.31
N ASN A 196 8.71 -44.38 -20.47
CA ASN A 196 8.77 -45.02 -21.78
C ASN A 196 9.98 -45.95 -21.82
N ILE A 197 9.77 -47.24 -21.60
CA ILE A 197 10.78 -48.27 -21.83
C ILE A 197 10.43 -48.95 -23.14
N ASP A 198 11.24 -48.72 -24.18
CA ASP A 198 11.64 -49.74 -25.16
C ASP A 198 12.62 -49.16 -26.19
N PRO A 199 13.46 -49.96 -26.89
CA PRO A 199 13.75 -51.40 -26.72
C PRO A 199 15.27 -51.69 -26.68
N LEU A 200 15.71 -52.65 -25.88
CA LEU A 200 17.04 -53.27 -26.04
C LEU A 200 16.86 -54.76 -26.29
N ILE A 201 16.98 -55.12 -27.57
CA ILE A 201 17.18 -56.49 -28.04
C ILE A 201 18.50 -57.02 -27.43
N PRO A 202 18.50 -58.22 -26.85
CA PRO A 202 19.69 -59.06 -26.84
C PRO A 202 19.40 -60.31 -27.68
N GLU A 203 20.03 -60.37 -28.85
CA GLU A 203 20.36 -61.66 -29.44
C GLU A 203 21.30 -62.42 -28.48
N LEU A 204 21.29 -63.75 -28.64
CA LEU A 204 22.12 -64.78 -28.01
C LEU A 204 21.57 -65.30 -26.67
N PHE A 205 20.84 -66.42 -26.69
CA PHE A 205 21.42 -67.78 -26.61
C PHE A 205 20.36 -68.87 -26.88
N ASN A 206 20.67 -69.73 -27.86
CA ASN A 206 20.07 -71.01 -28.30
C ASN A 206 18.64 -71.05 -28.87
#